data_AF-A0A947MNX6-F1
#
_entry.id   AF-A0A947MNX6-F1
#
_cell.length_a   1.000
_cell.length_b   1.000
_cell.length_c   1.000
_cell.angle_alpha   90.00
_cell.angle_beta   90.00
_cell.angle_gamma   90.00
#
_symmetry.space_group_name_H-M   'P 1'
#
loop_
_entity.id
_entity.type
_entity.pdbx_description
1 polymer ?
#
loop_
_entity_poly.entity_id
_entity_poly.type
_entity_poly.pdbx_seq_one_letter_code
_entity_poly.pdbx_strand_id
1 'polypeptide(L)'
;MTERTPLPEPLPLALLPVHIAKVHIKDFRAIVQLDLEFSTRLAVFVGDNQAGKTTVLRAIAAGLGGSSIPEFRQPPDFSGDARKSAGGSHEPEVTLGAKSGKNTNWTDPFYGLDNLWPSGMQSDLFPAERRLEDLIGDFDSWFRDRDTEEAKFVRDTRNLDYRHPQLEAVRAVVRTLVPGALNLRTTGVTGRLVVDVEAFDGHENVFAVEELSGGVRTFLAMVASIARTLIDADPPRGTAGPGIVFIDEIDLHLHPGWQLRVLPGLLRTFPSVQFFVTTHSEQVVSSVPSECVYVLSRGPDGVTASAPPAVEGAAAERILEDVMGVSKRPKEVEAQLAQYFDLIARDRGESDDAKAIRAWLDDRFKGQDPDLVAADFEIRRRKLRRQSAAG
;
A
#
# COMPACT_ATOMS: atom_id res chain seq x y z
N MET A 1 25.80 7.30 4.02
CA MET A 1 25.76 6.05 3.23
C MET A 1 24.85 5.09 3.98
N THR A 2 23.56 5.03 3.65
CA THR A 2 22.63 4.09 4.30
C THR A 2 22.91 2.69 3.75
N GLU A 3 23.35 1.78 4.61
CA GLU A 3 23.47 0.36 4.28
C GLU A 3 22.18 -0.10 3.60
N ARG A 4 22.32 -0.68 2.40
CA ARG A 4 21.22 -1.38 1.74
C ARG A 4 20.99 -2.67 2.53
N THR A 5 20.28 -2.58 3.65
CA THR A 5 19.71 -3.77 4.27
C THR A 5 18.84 -4.44 3.20
N PRO A 6 19.09 -5.71 2.86
CA PRO A 6 18.28 -6.41 1.86
C PRO A 6 16.81 -6.32 2.25
N LEU A 7 15.94 -6.20 1.24
CA LEU A 7 14.49 -6.30 1.45
C LEU A 7 14.25 -7.59 2.24
N PRO A 8 13.58 -7.54 3.40
CA PRO A 8 13.28 -8.77 4.12
C PRO A 8 12.48 -9.65 3.16
N GLU A 9 13.00 -10.84 2.84
CA GLU A 9 12.22 -11.81 2.07
C GLU A 9 10.85 -11.92 2.77
N PRO A 10 9.74 -11.80 2.01
CA PRO A 10 8.42 -11.82 2.62
C PRO A 10 8.22 -13.21 3.22
N LEU A 11 8.40 -13.29 4.55
CA LEU A 11 8.38 -14.53 5.31
C LEU A 11 7.24 -15.45 4.84
N PRO A 12 7.51 -16.75 4.59
CA PRO A 12 6.47 -17.70 4.26
C PRO A 12 5.34 -17.63 5.28
N LEU A 13 4.07 -17.62 4.82
CA LEU A 13 2.89 -17.56 5.69
C LEU A 13 2.90 -18.59 6.82
N ALA A 14 3.50 -19.75 6.57
CA ALA A 14 3.63 -20.84 7.54
C ALA A 14 4.37 -20.45 8.83
N LEU A 15 5.17 -19.38 8.81
CA LEU A 15 5.88 -18.88 9.99
C LEU A 15 5.03 -17.95 10.85
N LEU A 16 3.88 -17.49 10.36
CA LEU A 16 2.96 -16.66 11.13
C LEU A 16 2.07 -17.54 12.02
N PRO A 17 1.95 -17.20 13.32
CA PRO A 17 1.12 -17.95 14.25
C PRO A 17 -0.38 -17.83 13.95
N VAL A 18 -0.79 -16.72 13.31
CA VAL A 18 -2.15 -16.45 12.82
C VAL A 18 -2.03 -15.82 11.43
N HIS A 19 -2.72 -16.39 10.45
CA HIS A 19 -2.74 -15.83 9.09
C HIS A 19 -3.94 -16.31 8.27
N ILE A 20 -4.33 -15.51 7.28
CA ILE A 20 -5.25 -15.88 6.20
C ILE A 20 -4.43 -16.41 5.04
N ALA A 21 -4.72 -17.64 4.62
CA ALA A 21 -4.09 -18.29 3.48
C ALA A 21 -4.97 -18.24 2.22
N LYS A 22 -6.30 -18.26 2.38
CA LYS A 22 -7.23 -18.25 1.25
C LYS A 22 -8.47 -17.43 1.56
N VAL A 23 -9.06 -16.84 0.53
CA VAL A 23 -10.29 -16.06 0.59
C VAL A 23 -11.16 -16.45 -0.59
N HIS A 24 -12.40 -16.81 -0.30
CA HIS A 24 -13.47 -16.92 -1.29
C HIS A 24 -14.48 -15.80 -1.05
N ILE A 25 -14.73 -14.97 -2.05
CA ILE A 25 -15.71 -13.88 -2.01
C ILE A 25 -16.75 -14.15 -3.08
N LYS A 26 -18.02 -14.11 -2.71
CA LYS A 26 -19.14 -14.30 -3.62
C LYS A 26 -20.25 -13.30 -3.33
N ASP A 27 -20.84 -12.77 -4.40
CA ASP A 27 -21.96 -11.82 -4.34
C ASP A 27 -21.72 -10.61 -3.40
N PHE A 28 -20.46 -10.15 -3.30
CA PHE A 28 -20.07 -9.03 -2.44
C PHE A 28 -19.81 -7.76 -3.27
N ARG A 29 -20.75 -6.81 -3.18
CA ARG A 29 -20.74 -5.57 -3.99
C ARG A 29 -20.59 -5.88 -5.49
N ALA A 30 -19.56 -5.34 -6.15
CA ALA A 30 -19.29 -5.55 -7.57
C ALA A 30 -18.68 -6.94 -7.88
N ILE A 31 -18.24 -7.69 -6.87
CA ILE A 31 -17.63 -9.01 -7.04
C ILE A 31 -18.74 -10.05 -7.20
N VAL A 32 -18.75 -10.78 -8.33
CA VAL A 32 -19.63 -11.97 -8.50
C VAL A 32 -19.03 -13.13 -7.73
N GLN A 33 -17.78 -13.44 -8.04
CA GLN A 33 -16.97 -14.46 -7.41
C GLN A 33 -15.51 -14.06 -7.53
N LEU A 34 -14.72 -14.26 -6.48
CA LEU A 34 -13.28 -14.06 -6.47
C LEU A 34 -12.62 -15.01 -5.47
N ASP A 35 -11.67 -15.80 -5.98
CA ASP A 35 -10.86 -16.73 -5.21
C ASP A 35 -9.42 -16.20 -5.14
N LEU A 36 -8.89 -16.05 -3.93
CA LEU A 36 -7.53 -15.57 -3.67
C LEU A 36 -6.80 -16.58 -2.79
N GLU A 37 -5.56 -16.90 -3.17
CA GLU A 37 -4.62 -17.65 -2.35
C GLU A 37 -3.41 -16.78 -2.06
N PHE A 38 -3.02 -16.72 -0.79
CA PHE A 38 -1.86 -15.97 -0.33
C PHE A 38 -0.73 -16.94 -0.03
N SER A 39 0.49 -16.59 -0.46
CA SER A 39 1.72 -17.36 -0.20
C SER A 39 2.64 -16.66 0.83
N THR A 40 2.47 -15.35 1.02
CA THR A 40 3.31 -14.54 1.90
C THR A 40 2.48 -13.71 2.88
N ARG A 41 3.13 -13.18 3.92
CA ARG A 41 2.50 -12.28 4.89
C ARG A 41 2.13 -10.89 4.35
N LEU A 42 2.32 -10.64 3.06
CA LEU A 42 1.97 -9.38 2.42
C LEU A 42 1.14 -9.66 1.16
N ALA A 43 -0.03 -9.03 1.07
CA ALA A 43 -0.83 -8.96 -0.13
C ALA A 43 -1.04 -7.50 -0.54
N VAL A 44 -0.56 -7.13 -1.73
CA VAL A 44 -0.65 -5.81 -2.34
C VAL A 44 -1.63 -5.89 -3.50
N PHE A 45 -2.79 -5.26 -3.36
CA PHE A 45 -3.80 -5.19 -4.40
C PHE A 45 -3.62 -3.93 -5.26
N VAL A 46 -3.52 -4.15 -6.57
CA VAL A 46 -3.41 -3.08 -7.58
C VAL A 46 -4.43 -3.29 -8.69
N GLY A 47 -4.61 -2.31 -9.54
CA GLY A 47 -5.56 -2.37 -10.66
C GLY A 47 -6.26 -1.04 -10.88
N ASP A 48 -7.02 -0.97 -11.97
CA ASP A 48 -7.72 0.24 -12.40
C ASP A 48 -8.63 0.85 -11.32
N ASN A 49 -9.00 2.10 -11.54
CA ASN A 49 -10.08 2.73 -10.78
C ASN A 49 -11.33 1.86 -10.86
N GLN A 50 -11.96 1.60 -9.71
CA GLN A 50 -13.15 0.73 -9.60
C GLN A 50 -12.90 -0.76 -9.88
N ALA A 51 -11.64 -1.21 -9.96
CA ALA A 51 -11.30 -2.64 -10.04
C ALA A 51 -11.71 -3.45 -8.80
N GLY A 52 -12.06 -2.78 -7.70
CA GLY A 52 -12.54 -3.41 -6.47
C GLY A 52 -11.48 -3.61 -5.39
N LYS A 53 -10.32 -2.92 -5.45
CA LYS A 53 -9.24 -2.97 -4.44
C LYS A 53 -9.74 -2.82 -2.99
N THR A 54 -10.38 -1.70 -2.68
CA THR A 54 -11.01 -1.44 -1.38
C THR A 54 -12.12 -2.46 -1.07
N THR A 55 -12.88 -2.90 -2.08
CA THR A 55 -13.93 -3.91 -1.92
C THR A 55 -13.36 -5.25 -1.46
N VAL A 56 -12.20 -5.67 -1.99
CA VAL A 56 -11.52 -6.90 -1.56
C VAL A 56 -11.05 -6.77 -0.12
N LEU A 57 -10.39 -5.67 0.26
CA LEU A 57 -9.99 -5.45 1.66
C LEU A 57 -11.20 -5.52 2.60
N ARG A 58 -12.29 -4.83 2.23
CA ARG A 58 -13.53 -4.81 3.00
C ARG A 58 -14.16 -6.18 3.12
N ALA A 59 -14.19 -6.97 2.04
CA ALA A 59 -14.72 -8.33 2.08
C ALA A 59 -13.92 -9.21 3.04
N ILE A 60 -12.58 -9.16 2.99
CA ILE A 60 -11.71 -9.93 3.89
C ILE A 60 -11.93 -9.50 5.35
N ALA A 61 -11.96 -8.19 5.61
CA ALA A 61 -12.27 -7.63 6.93
C ALA A 61 -13.65 -8.07 7.44
N ALA A 62 -14.65 -8.08 6.56
CA ALA A 62 -15.98 -8.58 6.80
C ALA A 62 -15.96 -10.05 7.26
N GLY A 63 -15.27 -10.92 6.53
CA GLY A 63 -15.13 -12.35 6.85
C GLY A 63 -14.43 -12.61 8.19
N LEU A 64 -13.61 -11.68 8.69
CA LEU A 64 -12.92 -11.77 9.98
C LEU A 64 -13.79 -11.39 11.20
N GLY A 65 -15.10 -11.15 11.02
CA GLY A 65 -16.02 -10.86 12.14
C GLY A 65 -16.62 -9.48 12.11
N GLY A 66 -16.53 -8.80 10.97
CA GLY A 66 -17.15 -7.52 10.72
C GLY A 66 -18.67 -7.57 10.53
N SER A 67 -19.42 -8.45 11.23
CA SER A 67 -20.89 -8.40 11.23
C SER A 67 -21.44 -7.06 11.76
N SER A 68 -20.59 -6.30 12.44
CA SER A 68 -20.80 -4.93 12.94
C SER A 68 -20.50 -3.84 11.91
N ILE A 69 -19.87 -4.16 10.77
CA ILE A 69 -19.58 -3.19 9.71
C ILE A 69 -20.91 -2.86 9.02
N PRO A 70 -21.41 -1.61 9.08
CA PRO A 70 -22.72 -1.22 8.53
C PRO A 70 -22.91 -1.61 7.07
N GLU A 71 -21.81 -1.73 6.32
CA GLU A 71 -21.78 -2.05 4.90
C GLU A 71 -22.07 -3.51 4.55
N PHE A 72 -22.00 -4.44 5.50
CA PHE A 72 -22.52 -5.80 5.29
C PHE A 72 -24.05 -5.79 5.15
N ARG A 73 -24.72 -4.77 5.71
CA ARG A 73 -26.17 -4.57 5.62
C ARG A 73 -26.59 -3.70 4.45
N GLN A 74 -25.65 -3.02 3.79
CA GLN A 74 -25.98 -2.16 2.66
C GLN A 74 -25.89 -2.96 1.36
N PRO A 75 -26.96 -3.01 0.56
CA PRO A 75 -26.86 -3.54 -0.80
C PRO A 75 -25.82 -2.72 -1.59
N PRO A 76 -25.20 -3.30 -2.64
CA PRO A 76 -24.19 -2.61 -3.43
C PRO A 76 -24.69 -1.23 -3.87
N ASP A 77 -24.05 -0.16 -3.38
CA ASP A 77 -24.34 1.20 -3.83
C ASP A 77 -23.58 1.44 -5.15
N PHE A 78 -24.09 0.84 -6.22
CA PHE A 78 -23.75 1.27 -7.57
C PHE A 78 -25.01 1.28 -8.43
N SER A 79 -25.35 2.50 -8.89
CA SER A 79 -26.30 2.80 -9.96
C SER A 79 -25.77 2.29 -11.30
N GLY A 80 -25.74 0.97 -11.48
CA GLY A 80 -25.30 0.36 -12.72
C GLY A 80 -25.23 -1.16 -12.70
N ASP A 81 -25.79 -1.80 -11.67
CA ASP A 81 -25.74 -3.25 -11.58
C ASP A 81 -26.79 -3.88 -12.52
N ALA A 82 -26.32 -4.52 -13.59
CA ALA A 82 -27.15 -5.38 -14.46
C ALA A 82 -27.81 -6.53 -13.68
N ARG A 83 -27.40 -6.76 -12.43
CA ARG A 83 -27.95 -7.78 -11.51
C ARG A 83 -29.29 -7.39 -10.88
N LYS A 84 -29.75 -6.13 -10.98
CA LYS A 84 -31.13 -5.76 -10.60
C LYS A 84 -32.20 -6.43 -11.48
N SER A 85 -31.81 -7.06 -12.59
CA SER A 85 -32.74 -7.67 -13.55
C SER A 85 -32.96 -9.18 -13.37
N ALA A 86 -32.24 -9.85 -12.47
CA ALA A 86 -32.42 -11.28 -12.19
C ALA A 86 -32.87 -11.45 -10.73
N GLY A 87 -34.16 -11.73 -10.51
CA GLY A 87 -34.81 -11.76 -9.20
C GLY A 87 -34.38 -12.90 -8.25
N GLY A 88 -33.11 -12.96 -7.87
CA GLY A 88 -32.58 -13.80 -6.79
C GLY A 88 -32.12 -12.96 -5.60
N SER A 89 -32.41 -13.40 -4.37
CA SER A 89 -31.75 -12.89 -3.18
C SER A 89 -30.32 -13.44 -3.16
N HIS A 90 -29.36 -12.60 -3.51
CA HIS A 90 -27.93 -12.95 -3.41
C HIS A 90 -27.41 -12.40 -2.09
N GLU A 91 -27.35 -13.27 -1.06
CA GLU A 91 -26.69 -12.90 0.19
C GLU A 91 -25.17 -12.92 -0.02
N PRO A 92 -24.44 -11.86 0.39
CA PRO A 92 -23.00 -11.82 0.25
C PRO A 92 -22.35 -12.92 1.11
N GLU A 93 -21.47 -13.70 0.49
CA GLU A 93 -20.75 -14.79 1.14
C GLU A 93 -19.25 -14.50 1.09
N VAL A 94 -18.59 -14.50 2.26
CA VAL A 94 -17.13 -14.43 2.36
C VAL A 94 -16.64 -15.55 3.25
N THR A 95 -15.82 -16.43 2.69
CA THR A 95 -15.23 -17.57 3.39
C THR A 95 -13.72 -17.39 3.47
N LEU A 96 -13.19 -17.45 4.70
CA LEU A 96 -11.76 -17.29 4.96
C LEU A 96 -11.14 -18.63 5.36
N GLY A 97 -10.05 -19.00 4.68
CA GLY A 97 -9.16 -20.07 5.12
C GLY A 97 -8.04 -19.48 5.98
N ALA A 98 -8.14 -19.61 7.30
CA ALA A 98 -7.13 -19.14 8.25
C ALA A 98 -6.47 -20.31 9.01
N LYS A 99 -5.19 -20.15 9.41
CA LYS A 99 -4.50 -21.10 10.29
C LYS A 99 -4.10 -20.40 11.59
N SER A 100 -4.39 -21.06 12.71
CA SER A 100 -3.89 -20.70 14.04
C SER A 100 -3.26 -21.93 14.70
N GLY A 101 -2.10 -21.74 15.33
CA GLY A 101 -1.06 -22.74 15.65
C GLY A 101 -1.39 -23.98 16.48
N LYS A 102 -2.62 -24.50 16.50
CA LYS A 102 -2.96 -25.83 17.09
C LYS A 102 -4.02 -26.64 16.33
N ASN A 103 -4.65 -26.14 15.27
CA ASN A 103 -5.68 -26.90 14.54
C ASN A 103 -5.29 -27.08 13.06
N THR A 104 -5.11 -28.33 12.64
CA THR A 104 -4.60 -28.71 11.31
C THR A 104 -5.69 -29.14 10.33
N ASN A 105 -6.97 -29.14 10.74
CA ASN A 105 -8.07 -29.56 9.87
C ASN A 105 -8.72 -28.36 9.17
N TRP A 106 -8.74 -28.44 7.84
CA TRP A 106 -9.50 -27.57 6.96
C TRP A 106 -10.98 -27.89 7.08
N THR A 107 -11.80 -26.94 7.54
CA THR A 107 -13.25 -27.08 7.45
C THR A 107 -13.88 -25.73 7.11
N ASP A 108 -14.87 -25.82 6.23
CA ASP A 108 -15.93 -24.89 5.81
C ASP A 108 -16.42 -23.88 6.89
N PRO A 109 -17.14 -22.82 6.47
CA PRO A 109 -16.99 -21.44 6.96
C PRO A 109 -17.07 -21.35 8.48
N PHE A 110 -15.97 -20.88 9.06
CA PHE A 110 -15.80 -20.82 10.50
C PHE A 110 -16.63 -19.66 11.09
N TYR A 111 -17.83 -19.98 11.57
CA TYR A 111 -18.54 -19.16 12.56
C TYR A 111 -17.83 -19.29 13.91
N GLY A 112 -16.77 -18.51 14.14
CA GLY A 112 -16.06 -18.53 15.42
C GLY A 112 -14.73 -17.81 15.43
N LEU A 113 -14.76 -16.49 15.18
CA LEU A 113 -13.58 -15.62 15.23
C LEU A 113 -13.16 -15.25 16.67
N ASP A 114 -13.95 -15.66 17.67
CA ASP A 114 -13.71 -15.41 19.09
C ASP A 114 -12.49 -16.15 19.63
N ASN A 115 -11.98 -17.15 18.90
CA ASN A 115 -10.86 -18.01 19.32
C ASN A 115 -9.56 -17.76 18.56
N LEU A 116 -9.55 -16.88 17.55
CA LEU A 116 -8.35 -16.52 16.78
C LEU A 116 -7.48 -15.48 17.49
N TRP A 117 -8.10 -14.70 18.37
CA TRP A 117 -7.50 -13.56 19.02
C TRP A 117 -7.44 -13.77 20.53
N PRO A 118 -6.37 -13.31 21.22
CA PRO A 118 -6.46 -13.05 22.65
C PRO A 118 -7.69 -12.17 22.94
N SER A 119 -8.40 -12.45 24.04
CA SER A 119 -9.62 -11.73 24.41
C SER A 119 -9.36 -10.20 24.45
N GLY A 120 -10.15 -9.43 23.68
CA GLY A 120 -10.04 -7.96 23.61
C GLY A 120 -9.48 -7.38 22.30
N MET A 121 -8.98 -8.21 21.38
CA MET A 121 -8.38 -7.71 20.13
C MET A 121 -9.40 -7.29 19.06
N GLN A 122 -10.68 -7.62 19.21
CA GLN A 122 -11.69 -7.47 18.14
C GLN A 122 -12.14 -6.01 17.90
N SER A 123 -12.02 -5.11 18.88
CA SER A 123 -12.67 -3.78 18.81
C SER A 123 -11.88 -2.68 18.08
N ASP A 124 -10.56 -2.82 17.93
CA ASP A 124 -9.68 -1.74 17.44
C ASP A 124 -8.92 -2.08 16.14
N LEU A 125 -9.29 -3.16 15.45
CA LEU A 125 -8.63 -3.66 14.24
C LEU A 125 -8.86 -2.81 12.97
N PHE A 126 -9.63 -1.73 13.05
CA PHE A 126 -10.05 -0.93 11.90
C PHE A 126 -9.68 0.55 12.02
N PRO A 127 -8.40 0.94 11.84
CA PRO A 127 -8.03 2.35 11.72
C PRO A 127 -8.56 3.00 10.43
N ALA A 128 -8.82 2.19 9.39
CA ALA A 128 -9.01 2.66 8.01
C ALA A 128 -10.23 3.58 7.78
N GLU A 129 -11.18 3.66 8.74
CA GLU A 129 -12.34 4.55 8.67
C GLU A 129 -12.41 5.55 9.83
N ARG A 130 -11.44 5.52 10.76
CA ARG A 130 -11.32 6.59 11.76
C ARG A 130 -10.77 7.83 11.10
N ARG A 131 -11.32 9.00 11.46
CA ARG A 131 -10.76 10.27 11.00
C ARG A 131 -9.34 10.37 11.53
N LEU A 132 -8.45 10.96 10.73
CA LEU A 132 -7.06 11.16 11.11
C LEU A 132 -6.95 11.89 12.45
N GLU A 133 -7.84 12.86 12.69
CA GLU A 133 -7.91 13.62 13.93
C GLU A 133 -8.23 12.74 15.15
N ASP A 134 -9.10 11.75 14.99
CA ASP A 134 -9.45 10.81 16.07
C ASP A 134 -8.27 9.89 16.38
N LEU A 135 -7.59 9.37 15.35
CA LEU A 135 -6.40 8.53 15.52
C LEU A 135 -5.27 9.28 16.24
N ILE A 136 -5.02 10.52 15.85
CA ILE A 136 -4.01 11.38 16.48
C ILE A 136 -4.41 11.71 17.91
N GLY A 137 -5.68 12.06 18.15
CA GLY A 137 -6.18 12.41 19.48
C GLY A 137 -6.07 11.24 20.47
N ASP A 138 -6.52 10.04 20.06
CA ASP A 138 -6.41 8.83 20.88
C ASP A 138 -4.95 8.46 21.15
N PHE A 139 -4.08 8.61 20.15
CA PHE A 139 -2.65 8.34 20.30
C PHE A 139 -1.97 9.37 21.22
N ASP A 140 -2.26 10.65 21.07
CA ASP A 140 -1.72 11.74 21.90
C ASP A 140 -2.13 11.57 23.37
N SER A 141 -3.38 11.20 23.65
CA SER A 141 -3.82 10.86 25.00
C SER A 141 -3.04 9.67 25.57
N TRP A 142 -3.00 8.56 24.84
CA TRP A 142 -2.30 7.34 25.27
C TRP A 142 -0.80 7.58 25.50
N PHE A 143 -0.16 8.35 24.62
CA PHE A 143 1.27 8.64 24.71
C PHE A 143 1.56 9.50 25.95
N ARG A 144 0.76 10.54 26.21
CA ARG A 144 0.89 11.39 27.40
C ARG A 144 0.73 10.62 28.70
N ASP A 145 -0.21 9.70 28.76
CA ASP A 145 -0.44 8.88 29.95
C ASP A 145 0.79 8.04 30.27
N ARG A 146 1.33 7.34 29.26
CA ARG A 146 2.54 6.51 29.41
C ARG A 146 3.79 7.35 29.68
N ASP A 147 3.93 8.52 29.08
CA ASP A 147 5.05 9.46 29.31
C ASP A 147 5.01 10.02 30.75
N THR A 148 3.80 10.24 31.28
CA THR A 148 3.58 10.61 32.68
C THR A 148 3.95 9.46 33.63
N GLU A 149 3.62 8.22 33.28
CA GLU A 149 4.04 7.03 34.04
C GLU A 149 5.56 6.88 34.05
N GLU A 150 6.22 7.06 32.90
CA GLU A 150 7.69 7.09 32.77
C GLU A 150 8.29 8.13 33.72
N ALA A 151 7.81 9.38 33.66
CA ALA A 151 8.30 10.47 34.50
C ALA A 151 8.09 10.21 36.00
N LYS A 152 6.94 9.67 36.39
CA LYS A 152 6.66 9.27 37.80
C LYS A 152 7.64 8.19 38.25
N PHE A 153 7.86 7.16 37.44
CA PHE A 153 8.77 6.07 37.78
C PHE A 153 10.22 6.56 37.91
N VAL A 154 10.69 7.38 36.96
CA VAL A 154 12.03 8.01 37.01
C VAL A 154 12.18 8.82 38.30
N ARG A 155 11.17 9.61 38.67
CA ARG A 155 11.18 10.43 39.89
C ARG A 155 11.24 9.57 41.15
N ASP A 156 10.39 8.54 41.23
CA ASP A 156 10.23 7.72 42.43
C ASP A 156 11.43 6.79 42.65
N THR A 157 12.06 6.30 41.57
CA THR A 157 13.23 5.42 41.63
C THR A 157 14.58 6.14 41.49
N ARG A 158 14.57 7.42 41.09
CA ARG A 158 15.76 8.22 40.70
C ARG A 158 16.58 7.61 39.57
N ASN A 159 15.98 6.73 38.77
CA ASN A 159 16.63 6.13 37.61
C ASN A 159 16.36 6.97 36.35
N LEU A 160 17.29 7.86 35.99
CA LEU A 160 17.19 8.73 34.81
C LEU A 160 17.27 7.97 33.46
N ASP A 161 17.80 6.75 33.50
CA ASP A 161 17.95 5.89 32.33
C ASP A 161 16.72 5.02 32.06
N TYR A 162 15.73 5.04 32.97
CA TYR A 162 14.49 4.30 32.76
C TYR A 162 13.75 4.81 31.51
N ARG A 163 13.27 3.86 30.71
CA ARG A 163 12.38 4.08 29.58
C ARG A 163 11.20 3.14 29.72
N HIS A 164 9.99 3.67 29.57
CA HIS A 164 8.77 2.89 29.62
C HIS A 164 8.76 1.92 28.41
N PRO A 165 8.67 0.60 28.61
CA PRO A 165 8.84 -0.37 27.52
C PRO A 165 7.91 -0.14 26.33
N GLN A 166 6.66 0.24 26.61
CA GLN A 166 5.67 0.51 25.57
C GLN A 166 5.94 1.81 24.80
N LEU A 167 6.43 2.86 25.47
CA LEU A 167 6.82 4.10 24.77
C LEU A 167 8.06 3.86 23.94
N GLU A 168 9.04 3.14 24.48
CA GLU A 168 10.28 2.87 23.78
C GLU A 168 10.04 2.05 22.50
N ALA A 169 9.11 1.10 22.55
CA ALA A 169 8.65 0.38 21.36
C ALA A 169 8.08 1.34 20.30
N VAL A 170 7.18 2.26 20.68
CA VAL A 170 6.62 3.26 19.75
C VAL A 170 7.69 4.22 19.23
N ARG A 171 8.58 4.71 20.11
CA ARG A 171 9.73 5.56 19.71
C ARG A 171 10.63 4.83 18.72
N ALA A 172 10.86 3.52 18.88
CA ALA A 172 11.63 2.70 17.95
C ALA A 172 10.92 2.54 16.58
N VAL A 173 9.61 2.32 16.57
CA VAL A 173 8.78 2.29 15.35
C VAL A 173 8.91 3.60 14.58
N VAL A 174 8.73 4.73 15.27
CA VAL A 174 8.79 6.06 14.66
C VAL A 174 10.17 6.34 14.10
N ARG A 175 11.26 6.07 14.84
CA ARG A 175 12.64 6.19 14.35
C ARG A 175 12.92 5.33 13.12
N THR A 176 12.31 4.16 13.03
CA THR A 176 12.55 3.20 11.94
C THR A 176 11.78 3.57 10.67
N LEU A 177 10.55 4.04 10.82
CA LEU A 177 9.63 4.24 9.70
C LEU A 177 9.54 5.69 9.24
N VAL A 178 9.53 6.64 10.17
CA VAL A 178 9.34 8.07 9.87
C VAL A 178 10.69 8.69 9.52
N PRO A 179 10.90 9.14 8.27
CA PRO A 179 12.23 9.57 7.83
C PRO A 179 12.71 10.82 8.56
N GLY A 180 13.97 10.77 9.02
CA GLY A 180 14.58 11.85 9.80
C GLY A 180 14.08 11.94 11.24
N ALA A 181 13.07 11.16 11.65
CA ALA A 181 12.60 11.17 13.02
C ALA A 181 13.63 10.54 13.95
N LEU A 182 14.08 11.32 14.93
CA LEU A 182 15.05 10.93 15.93
C LEU A 182 14.37 10.49 17.22
N ASN A 183 13.29 11.17 17.60
CA ASN A 183 12.58 10.87 18.84
C ASN A 183 11.15 11.39 18.83
N LEU A 184 10.26 10.70 19.55
CA LEU A 184 8.90 11.13 19.81
C LEU A 184 8.73 11.30 21.33
N ARG A 185 8.26 12.47 21.75
CA ARG A 185 8.12 12.80 23.18
C ARG A 185 7.05 13.85 23.41
N THR A 186 6.69 14.08 24.67
CA THR A 186 5.86 15.24 25.05
C THR A 186 6.72 16.38 25.58
N THR A 187 6.22 17.61 25.47
CA THR A 187 6.86 18.79 26.10
C THR A 187 6.48 18.89 27.57
N GLY A 188 7.44 19.17 28.45
CA GLY A 188 7.20 19.16 29.90
C GLY A 188 6.20 20.20 30.42
N VAL A 189 5.98 21.32 29.70
CA VAL A 189 5.08 22.41 30.16
C VAL A 189 3.68 22.28 29.57
N THR A 190 3.58 21.98 28.27
CA THR A 190 2.30 21.97 27.55
C THR A 190 1.78 20.56 27.26
N GLY A 191 2.58 19.53 27.53
CA GLY A 191 2.25 18.15 27.20
C GLY A 191 2.06 17.90 25.71
N ARG A 192 2.55 18.79 24.84
CA ARG A 192 2.35 18.66 23.39
C ARG A 192 3.22 17.55 22.85
N LEU A 193 2.65 16.71 22.00
CA LEU A 193 3.39 15.69 21.27
C LEU A 193 4.29 16.35 20.22
N VAL A 194 5.59 16.09 20.31
CA VAL A 194 6.60 16.64 19.42
C VAL A 194 7.49 15.53 18.86
N VAL A 195 7.97 15.73 17.64
CA VAL A 195 8.95 14.88 16.98
C VAL A 195 10.24 15.67 16.81
N ASP A 196 11.33 15.11 17.31
CA ASP A 196 12.68 15.60 17.04
C ASP A 196 13.10 15.04 15.66
N VAL A 197 13.49 15.91 14.73
CA VAL A 197 13.80 15.56 13.34
C VAL A 197 15.19 16.08 12.95
N GLU A 198 16.00 15.23 12.34
CA GLU A 198 17.29 15.62 11.76
C GLU A 198 17.06 16.41 10.45
N ALA A 199 17.53 17.66 10.42
CA ALA A 199 17.47 18.50 9.24
C ALA A 199 18.64 18.24 8.28
N PHE A 200 18.52 18.73 7.05
CA PHE A 200 19.53 18.56 6.00
C PHE A 200 20.90 19.18 6.33
N ASP A 201 20.93 20.19 7.20
CA ASP A 201 22.14 20.84 7.70
C ASP A 201 22.75 20.12 8.91
N GLY A 202 22.16 19.00 9.35
CA GLY A 202 22.61 18.21 10.50
C GLY A 202 22.15 18.76 11.85
N HIS A 203 21.31 19.81 11.87
CA HIS A 203 20.71 20.31 13.11
C HIS A 203 19.42 19.54 13.45
N GLU A 204 19.18 19.35 14.75
CA GLU A 204 17.92 18.79 15.23
C GLU A 204 16.86 19.89 15.33
N ASN A 205 15.76 19.71 14.61
CA ASN A 205 14.59 20.56 14.70
C ASN A 205 13.47 19.83 15.44
N VAL A 206 12.75 20.56 16.28
CA VAL A 206 11.61 20.02 17.03
C VAL A 206 10.34 20.56 16.41
N PHE A 207 9.46 19.65 15.99
CA PHE A 207 8.16 20.01 15.42
C PHE A 207 7.05 19.44 16.30
N ALA A 208 6.02 20.24 16.57
CA ALA A 208 4.76 19.70 17.04
C ALA A 208 4.15 18.80 15.95
N VAL A 209 3.41 17.76 16.34
CA VAL A 209 2.80 16.84 15.37
C VAL A 209 1.83 17.58 14.42
N GLU A 210 1.23 18.68 14.89
CA GLU A 210 0.36 19.54 14.08
C GLU A 210 1.12 20.37 13.03
N GLU A 211 2.42 20.62 13.24
CA GLU A 211 3.30 21.39 12.35
C GLU A 211 3.91 20.52 11.24
N LEU A 212 3.79 19.18 11.35
CA LEU A 212 4.23 18.25 10.32
C LEU A 212 3.40 18.39 9.04
N SER A 213 4.01 18.09 7.89
CA SER A 213 3.25 18.01 6.63
C SER A 213 2.16 16.95 6.72
N GLY A 214 1.05 17.15 6.00
CA GLY A 214 -0.10 16.22 6.03
C GLY A 214 0.30 14.77 5.78
N GLY A 215 1.22 14.52 4.84
CA GLY A 215 1.75 13.20 4.55
C GLY A 215 2.51 12.56 5.72
N VAL A 216 3.44 13.30 6.34
CA VAL A 216 4.19 12.80 7.50
C VAL A 216 3.25 12.51 8.66
N ARG A 217 2.30 13.41 8.90
CA ARG A 217 1.35 13.30 10.01
C ARG A 217 0.42 12.09 9.86
N THR A 218 -0.13 11.87 8.66
CA THR A 218 -0.94 10.68 8.36
C THR A 218 -0.14 9.40 8.53
N PHE A 219 1.09 9.38 8.01
CA PHE A 219 1.96 8.22 8.14
C PHE A 219 2.33 7.92 9.59
N LEU A 220 2.71 8.94 10.37
CA LEU A 220 3.00 8.83 11.80
C LEU A 220 1.79 8.28 12.56
N ALA A 221 0.60 8.83 12.33
CA ALA A 221 -0.63 8.39 12.99
C ALA A 221 -0.93 6.91 12.69
N MET A 222 -0.77 6.48 11.43
CA MET A 222 -0.97 5.09 11.03
C MET A 222 0.00 4.14 11.73
N VAL A 223 1.31 4.41 11.68
CA VAL A 223 2.31 3.50 12.27
C VAL A 223 2.24 3.48 13.80
N ALA A 224 1.94 4.62 14.41
CA ALA A 224 1.72 4.74 15.84
C ALA A 224 0.46 3.99 16.30
N SER A 225 -0.63 4.08 15.52
CA SER A 225 -1.87 3.34 15.78
C SER A 225 -1.63 1.83 15.73
N ILE A 226 -0.96 1.31 14.68
CA ILE A 226 -0.61 -0.12 14.58
C ILE A 226 0.23 -0.56 15.78
N ALA A 227 1.28 0.19 16.10
CA ALA A 227 2.16 -0.13 17.22
C ALA A 227 1.41 -0.15 18.55
N ARG A 228 0.61 0.88 18.83
CA ARG A 228 -0.23 0.97 20.04
C ARG A 228 -1.17 -0.21 20.15
N THR A 229 -1.93 -0.51 19.10
CA THR A 229 -2.91 -1.60 19.11
C THR A 229 -2.26 -2.95 19.39
N LEU A 230 -1.09 -3.23 18.79
CA LEU A 230 -0.34 -4.47 19.08
C LEU A 230 0.18 -4.50 20.52
N ILE A 231 0.70 -3.38 21.01
CA ILE A 231 1.24 -3.25 22.36
C ILE A 231 0.14 -3.41 23.42
N ASP A 232 -1.04 -2.83 23.22
CA ASP A 232 -2.13 -2.96 24.18
C ASP A 232 -2.75 -4.38 24.13
N ALA A 233 -2.77 -5.03 22.96
CA ALA A 233 -3.29 -6.39 22.79
C ALA A 233 -2.35 -7.49 23.31
N ASP A 234 -1.04 -7.34 23.15
CA ASP A 234 -0.03 -8.30 23.64
C ASP A 234 1.19 -7.53 24.22
N PRO A 235 1.05 -6.89 25.41
CA PRO A 235 2.13 -6.10 26.01
C PRO A 235 3.48 -6.81 26.13
N PRO A 236 3.54 -8.12 26.49
CA PRO A 236 4.81 -8.85 26.54
C PRO A 236 5.55 -8.95 25.19
N ARG A 237 4.82 -9.07 24.07
CA ARG A 237 5.43 -9.13 22.73
C ARG A 237 5.53 -7.76 22.05
N GLY A 238 4.70 -6.80 22.44
CA GLY A 238 4.66 -5.46 21.86
C GLY A 238 4.45 -5.51 20.34
N THR A 239 5.32 -4.82 19.60
CA THR A 239 5.26 -4.75 18.12
C THR A 239 5.60 -6.07 17.41
N ALA A 240 6.17 -7.05 18.13
CA ALA A 240 6.40 -8.40 17.61
C ALA A 240 5.19 -9.35 17.81
N GLY A 241 4.11 -8.85 18.42
CA GLY A 241 2.85 -9.57 18.57
C GLY A 241 2.21 -9.92 17.22
N PRO A 242 1.42 -11.01 17.16
CA PRO A 242 0.74 -11.40 15.94
C PRO A 242 -0.40 -10.45 15.59
N GLY A 243 -0.68 -10.25 14.30
CA GLY A 243 -1.79 -9.40 13.89
C GLY A 243 -2.11 -9.49 12.39
N ILE A 244 -3.29 -9.00 12.03
CA ILE A 244 -3.69 -8.80 10.64
C ILE A 244 -4.05 -7.32 10.49
N VAL A 245 -3.45 -6.65 9.51
CA VAL A 245 -3.63 -5.21 9.27
C VAL A 245 -4.07 -4.97 7.84
N PHE A 246 -5.10 -4.15 7.69
CA PHE A 246 -5.61 -3.67 6.41
C PHE A 246 -5.24 -2.21 6.23
N ILE A 247 -4.66 -1.84 5.08
CA ILE A 247 -4.34 -0.45 4.75
C ILE A 247 -4.84 -0.14 3.35
N ASP A 248 -5.85 0.71 3.25
CA ASP A 248 -6.30 1.22 1.96
C ASP A 248 -5.42 2.40 1.56
N GLU A 249 -5.02 2.45 0.29
CA GLU A 249 -4.18 3.48 -0.32
C GLU A 249 -2.93 3.79 0.53
N ILE A 250 -2.07 2.78 0.72
CA ILE A 250 -0.84 2.92 1.52
C ILE A 250 0.07 4.08 1.05
N ASP A 251 -0.04 4.45 -0.23
CA ASP A 251 0.70 5.55 -0.85
C ASP A 251 0.07 6.95 -0.65
N LEU A 252 -1.13 7.04 -0.08
CA LEU A 252 -1.87 8.29 0.06
C LEU A 252 -1.09 9.31 0.91
N HIS A 253 -0.85 10.48 0.32
CA HIS A 253 -0.05 11.57 0.87
C HIS A 253 1.43 11.24 1.17
N LEU A 254 1.94 10.06 0.80
CA LEU A 254 3.37 9.75 0.95
C LEU A 254 4.20 10.39 -0.16
N HIS A 255 5.35 10.95 0.23
CA HIS A 255 6.35 11.37 -0.74
C HIS A 255 6.84 10.14 -1.53
N PRO A 256 7.09 10.24 -2.86
CA PRO A 256 7.48 9.09 -3.69
C PRO A 256 8.66 8.29 -3.12
N GLY A 257 9.74 8.96 -2.72
CA GLY A 257 10.89 8.28 -2.10
C GLY A 257 10.57 7.45 -0.85
N TRP A 258 9.44 7.66 -0.19
CA TRP A 258 8.97 6.89 0.95
C TRP A 258 8.09 5.71 0.53
N GLN A 259 7.37 5.82 -0.59
CA GLN A 259 6.58 4.74 -1.18
C GLN A 259 7.44 3.50 -1.48
N LEU A 260 8.71 3.69 -1.87
CA LEU A 260 9.69 2.59 -2.02
C LEU A 260 10.09 1.90 -0.71
N ARG A 261 9.89 2.55 0.45
CA ARG A 261 10.42 2.08 1.75
C ARG A 261 9.34 1.67 2.73
N VAL A 262 8.09 2.05 2.49
CA VAL A 262 6.99 1.87 3.44
C VAL A 262 6.72 0.40 3.74
N LEU A 263 6.48 -0.45 2.72
CA LEU A 263 6.19 -1.87 2.94
C LEU A 263 7.39 -2.63 3.53
N PRO A 264 8.61 -2.47 3.01
CA PRO A 264 9.78 -3.11 3.63
C PRO A 264 10.01 -2.67 5.07
N GLY A 265 9.74 -1.39 5.37
CA GLY A 265 9.77 -0.86 6.73
C GLY A 265 8.75 -1.56 7.62
N LEU A 266 7.48 -1.58 7.22
CA LEU A 266 6.40 -2.20 7.99
C LEU A 266 6.69 -3.68 8.27
N LEU A 267 7.18 -4.42 7.28
CA LEU A 267 7.52 -5.83 7.41
C LEU A 267 8.66 -6.08 8.41
N ARG A 268 9.67 -5.19 8.49
CA ARG A 268 10.74 -5.28 9.50
C ARG A 268 10.23 -4.93 10.89
N THR A 269 9.43 -3.88 10.99
CA THR A 269 8.96 -3.34 12.27
C THR A 269 7.92 -4.25 12.94
N PHE A 270 7.08 -4.93 12.14
CA PHE A 270 6.00 -5.79 12.59
C PHE A 270 6.18 -7.22 12.05
N PRO A 271 7.10 -8.02 12.63
CA PRO A 271 7.53 -9.30 12.06
C PRO A 271 6.44 -10.38 12.03
N SER A 272 5.48 -10.32 12.96
CA SER A 272 4.41 -11.32 13.10
C SER A 272 3.06 -10.84 12.54
N VAL A 273 3.06 -9.74 11.78
CA VAL A 273 1.85 -9.16 11.20
C VAL A 273 1.70 -9.54 9.73
N GLN A 274 0.49 -9.93 9.35
CA GLN A 274 0.06 -10.05 7.96
C GLN A 274 -0.57 -8.75 7.48
N PHE A 275 -0.10 -8.24 6.34
CA PHE A 275 -0.58 -6.99 5.76
C PHE A 275 -1.39 -7.25 4.48
N PHE A 276 -2.55 -6.61 4.40
CA PHE A 276 -3.36 -6.50 3.19
C PHE A 276 -3.44 -5.02 2.82
N VAL A 277 -2.83 -4.65 1.71
CA VAL A 277 -2.69 -3.25 1.32
C VAL A 277 -3.23 -3.04 -0.09
N THR A 278 -3.77 -1.86 -0.35
CA THR A 278 -4.04 -1.41 -1.72
C THR A 278 -3.10 -0.27 -2.06
N THR A 279 -2.74 -0.15 -3.33
CA THR A 279 -1.92 0.97 -3.79
C THR A 279 -2.22 1.37 -5.22
N HIS A 280 -2.01 2.65 -5.51
CA HIS A 280 -1.96 3.21 -6.87
C HIS A 280 -0.54 3.56 -7.29
N SER A 281 0.46 3.34 -6.43
CA SER A 281 1.84 3.72 -6.66
C SER A 281 2.65 2.58 -7.25
N GLU A 282 3.21 2.81 -8.43
CA GLU A 282 4.18 1.93 -9.07
C GLU A 282 5.47 1.78 -8.23
N GLN A 283 5.77 2.77 -7.38
CA GLN A 283 6.90 2.71 -6.46
C GLN A 283 6.66 1.73 -5.31
N VAL A 284 5.43 1.66 -4.79
CA VAL A 284 5.09 0.64 -3.79
C VAL A 284 5.19 -0.75 -4.41
N VAL A 285 4.63 -0.95 -5.60
CA VAL A 285 4.64 -2.24 -6.30
C VAL A 285 6.06 -2.72 -6.60
N SER A 286 6.93 -1.83 -7.10
CA SER A 286 8.32 -2.19 -7.40
C SER A 286 9.20 -2.44 -6.16
N SER A 287 8.70 -2.13 -4.95
CA SER A 287 9.43 -2.36 -3.70
C SER A 287 9.30 -3.77 -3.13
N VAL A 288 8.47 -4.62 -3.74
CA VAL A 288 8.13 -5.95 -3.22
C VAL A 288 8.20 -7.04 -4.30
N PRO A 289 8.39 -8.30 -3.90
CA PRO A 289 8.35 -9.44 -4.83
C PRO A 289 6.98 -9.62 -5.51
N SER A 290 6.98 -10.25 -6.68
CA SER A 290 5.78 -10.49 -7.50
C SER A 290 4.72 -11.33 -6.78
N GLU A 291 5.12 -12.27 -5.93
CA GLU A 291 4.22 -13.13 -5.15
C GLU A 291 3.40 -12.37 -4.10
N CYS A 292 3.79 -11.13 -3.77
CA CYS A 292 3.02 -10.26 -2.91
C CYS A 292 1.95 -9.48 -3.68
N VAL A 293 1.99 -9.40 -5.01
CA VAL A 293 1.17 -8.48 -5.81
C VAL A 293 0.00 -9.20 -6.50
N TYR A 294 -1.19 -8.61 -6.39
CA TYR A 294 -2.43 -9.10 -6.97
C TYR A 294 -3.05 -7.99 -7.82
N VAL A 295 -2.99 -8.14 -9.14
CA VAL A 295 -3.62 -7.23 -10.10
C VAL A 295 -5.09 -7.60 -10.25
N LEU A 296 -5.97 -6.71 -9.79
CA LEU A 296 -7.40 -6.81 -9.95
C LEU A 296 -7.82 -6.20 -11.29
N SER A 297 -8.59 -6.97 -12.06
CA SER A 297 -9.14 -6.53 -13.34
C SER A 297 -10.62 -6.84 -13.41
N ARG A 298 -11.40 -5.90 -13.93
CA ARG A 298 -12.85 -6.05 -14.12
C ARG A 298 -13.13 -6.42 -15.57
N GLY A 299 -13.70 -7.61 -15.77
CA GLY A 299 -14.15 -8.12 -17.05
C GLY A 299 -15.67 -8.29 -17.12
N PRO A 300 -16.20 -8.77 -18.26
CA PRO A 300 -17.62 -9.08 -18.44
C PRO A 300 -18.15 -10.07 -17.40
N ASP A 301 -17.31 -11.02 -16.98
CA ASP A 301 -17.65 -12.11 -16.06
C ASP A 301 -17.41 -11.75 -14.57
N GLY A 302 -17.00 -10.51 -14.27
CA GLY A 302 -16.77 -10.05 -12.90
C GLY A 302 -15.35 -9.54 -12.64
N VAL A 303 -14.91 -9.65 -11.38
CA VAL A 303 -13.56 -9.23 -10.95
C VAL A 303 -12.66 -10.45 -10.92
N THR A 304 -11.46 -10.34 -11.50
CA THR A 304 -10.43 -11.39 -11.50
C THR A 304 -9.16 -10.84 -10.85
N ALA A 305 -8.33 -11.74 -10.30
CA ALA A 305 -7.02 -11.40 -9.75
C ALA A 305 -5.93 -12.22 -10.43
N SER A 306 -4.79 -11.58 -10.73
CA SER A 306 -3.62 -12.25 -11.30
C SER A 306 -2.33 -11.74 -10.68
N ALA A 307 -1.28 -12.58 -10.64
CA ALA A 307 0.04 -12.17 -10.18
C ALA A 307 0.87 -11.63 -11.36
N PRO A 308 1.44 -10.42 -11.26
CA PRO A 308 2.25 -9.84 -12.34
C PRO A 308 3.68 -10.40 -12.35
N PRO A 309 4.28 -10.64 -13.52
CA PRO A 309 5.63 -11.18 -13.61
C PRO A 309 6.70 -10.12 -13.33
N ALA A 310 7.69 -10.45 -12.50
CA ALA A 310 8.91 -9.68 -12.23
C ALA A 310 8.68 -8.17 -12.01
N VAL A 311 8.10 -7.83 -10.86
CA VAL A 311 7.81 -6.42 -10.47
C VAL A 311 8.88 -5.81 -9.56
N GLU A 312 9.56 -6.61 -8.75
CA GLU A 312 10.59 -6.11 -7.81
C GLU A 312 11.74 -5.42 -8.57
N GLY A 313 12.00 -4.16 -8.23
CA GLY A 313 13.04 -3.34 -8.87
C GLY A 313 12.77 -2.98 -10.34
N ALA A 314 11.59 -3.29 -10.88
CA ALA A 314 11.22 -2.90 -12.24
C ALA A 314 11.10 -1.37 -12.37
N ALA A 315 11.36 -0.87 -13.58
CA ALA A 315 11.19 0.55 -13.89
C ALA A 315 9.73 0.99 -13.69
N ALA A 316 9.55 2.21 -13.20
CA ALA A 316 8.23 2.80 -12.94
C ALA A 316 7.33 2.76 -14.18
N GLU A 317 7.87 3.08 -15.36
CA GLU A 317 7.08 3.06 -16.60
C GLU A 317 6.56 1.66 -16.94
N ARG A 318 7.37 0.62 -16.72
CA ARG A 318 6.98 -0.77 -16.95
C ARG A 318 5.85 -1.18 -16.02
N ILE A 319 5.92 -0.81 -14.74
CA ILE A 319 4.85 -1.13 -13.79
C ILE A 319 3.56 -0.41 -14.16
N LEU A 320 3.64 0.87 -14.54
CA LEU A 320 2.47 1.64 -14.98
C LEU A 320 1.80 0.99 -16.18
N GLU A 321 2.57 0.63 -17.21
CA GLU A 321 2.04 0.05 -18.45
C GLU A 321 1.60 -1.41 -18.29
N ASP A 322 2.51 -2.29 -17.84
CA ASP A 322 2.31 -3.75 -17.86
C ASP A 322 1.45 -4.26 -16.69
N VAL A 323 1.47 -3.58 -15.53
CA VAL A 323 0.82 -4.04 -14.30
C VAL A 323 -0.42 -3.20 -13.99
N MET A 324 -0.34 -1.88 -14.14
CA MET A 324 -1.44 -0.97 -13.81
C MET A 324 -2.32 -0.60 -15.00
N GLY A 325 -1.93 -0.91 -16.24
CA GLY A 325 -2.71 -0.58 -17.45
C GLY A 325 -2.79 0.92 -17.75
N VAL A 326 -1.88 1.72 -17.19
CA VAL A 326 -1.85 3.18 -17.34
C VAL A 326 -0.78 3.58 -18.33
N SER A 327 -1.17 4.39 -19.32
CA SER A 327 -0.22 4.95 -20.28
C SER A 327 0.79 5.87 -19.59
N LYS A 328 2.06 5.76 -19.97
CA LYS A 328 3.13 6.67 -19.50
C LYS A 328 3.00 8.10 -20.05
N ARG A 329 2.06 8.36 -20.97
CA ARG A 329 1.90 9.65 -21.63
C ARG A 329 0.43 10.09 -21.71
N PRO A 330 0.17 11.40 -21.84
CA PRO A 330 -1.15 11.88 -22.21
C PRO A 330 -1.65 11.27 -23.52
N LYS A 331 -2.93 10.91 -23.58
CA LYS A 331 -3.54 10.21 -24.74
C LYS A 331 -3.29 10.88 -26.08
N GLU A 332 -3.36 12.21 -26.13
CA GLU A 332 -3.12 12.96 -27.36
C GLU A 332 -1.68 12.81 -27.85
N VAL A 333 -0.71 12.91 -26.94
CA VAL A 333 0.72 12.77 -27.24
C VAL A 333 1.03 11.34 -27.69
N GLU A 334 0.46 10.35 -27.01
CA GLU A 334 0.61 8.94 -27.38
C GLU A 334 0.03 8.63 -28.76
N ALA A 335 -1.16 9.15 -29.07
CA ALA A 335 -1.77 8.98 -30.39
C ALA A 335 -0.94 9.62 -31.51
N GLN A 336 -0.40 10.83 -31.28
CA GLN A 336 0.45 11.53 -32.24
C GLN A 336 1.76 10.77 -32.47
N LEU A 337 2.41 10.27 -31.41
CA LEU A 337 3.61 9.45 -31.51
C LEU A 337 3.34 8.14 -32.25
N ALA A 338 2.25 7.44 -31.92
CA ALA A 338 1.88 6.20 -32.59
C ALA A 338 1.65 6.42 -34.09
N GLN A 339 0.94 7.49 -34.46
CA GLN A 339 0.73 7.86 -35.87
C GLN A 339 2.05 8.22 -36.57
N TYR A 340 2.95 8.94 -35.89
CA TYR A 340 4.26 9.29 -36.43
C TYR A 340 5.12 8.05 -36.69
N PHE A 341 5.20 7.14 -35.72
CA PHE A 341 5.94 5.89 -35.87
C PHE A 341 5.33 4.96 -36.94
N ASP A 342 4.00 4.92 -37.09
CA ASP A 342 3.35 4.19 -38.19
C ASP A 342 3.71 4.78 -39.56
N LEU A 343 3.76 6.11 -39.70
CA LEU A 343 4.22 6.76 -40.94
C LEU A 343 5.69 6.43 -41.24
N ILE A 344 6.56 6.41 -40.23
CA ILE A 344 7.96 5.98 -40.39
C ILE A 344 8.04 4.51 -40.80
N ALA A 345 7.25 3.64 -40.15
CA ALA A 345 7.20 2.21 -40.43
C ALA A 345 6.75 1.92 -41.87
N ARG A 346 5.78 2.69 -42.37
CA ARG A 346 5.28 2.69 -43.76
C ARG A 346 6.13 3.51 -44.72
N ASP A 347 7.34 3.89 -44.31
CA ASP A 347 8.31 4.52 -45.20
C ASP A 347 7.90 5.93 -45.69
N ARG A 348 6.94 6.54 -44.99
CA ARG A 348 6.38 7.90 -45.16
C ARG A 348 6.86 8.88 -44.09
N GLY A 349 7.95 8.58 -43.37
CA GLY A 349 8.46 9.44 -42.28
C GLY A 349 8.89 10.87 -42.67
N GLU A 350 9.06 11.15 -43.97
CA GLU A 350 9.36 12.49 -44.51
C GLU A 350 8.15 13.15 -45.22
N SER A 351 6.94 12.56 -45.15
CA SER A 351 5.74 13.15 -45.76
C SER A 351 5.30 14.41 -45.04
N ASP A 352 4.49 15.24 -45.70
CA ASP A 352 3.99 16.49 -45.09
C ASP A 352 3.18 16.21 -43.81
N ASP A 353 2.39 15.14 -43.80
CA ASP A 353 1.69 14.65 -42.59
C ASP A 353 2.69 14.34 -41.45
N ALA A 354 3.79 13.64 -41.74
CA ALA A 354 4.80 13.26 -40.75
C ALA A 354 5.58 14.48 -40.23
N LYS A 355 5.86 15.46 -41.10
CA LYS A 355 6.49 16.74 -40.71
C LYS A 355 5.55 17.59 -39.86
N ALA A 356 4.26 17.60 -40.16
CA ALA A 356 3.26 18.31 -39.36
C ALA A 356 3.15 17.71 -37.96
N ILE A 357 3.06 16.38 -37.85
CA ILE A 357 3.06 15.67 -36.55
C ILE A 357 4.38 15.92 -35.81
N ARG A 358 5.53 15.83 -36.51
CA ARG A 358 6.83 16.12 -35.92
C ARG A 358 6.90 17.54 -35.38
N ALA A 359 6.48 18.55 -36.14
CA ALA A 359 6.48 19.94 -35.69
C ALA A 359 5.58 20.14 -34.45
N TRP A 360 4.43 19.47 -34.41
CA TRP A 360 3.54 19.47 -33.24
C TRP A 360 4.20 18.84 -32.00
N LEU A 361 4.91 17.72 -32.17
CA LEU A 361 5.64 17.04 -31.10
C LEU A 361 6.85 17.87 -30.64
N ASP A 362 7.61 18.46 -31.57
CA ASP A 362 8.78 19.31 -31.28
C ASP A 362 8.39 20.58 -30.54
N ASP A 363 7.23 21.18 -30.83
CA ASP A 363 6.75 22.34 -30.06
C ASP A 363 6.55 22.00 -28.58
N ARG A 364 6.15 20.77 -28.24
CA ARG A 364 5.95 20.33 -26.85
C ARG A 364 7.24 19.87 -26.20
N PHE A 365 7.97 19.02 -26.88
CA PHE A 365 9.17 18.39 -26.34
C PHE A 365 10.43 19.23 -26.51
N LYS A 366 10.36 20.31 -27.29
CA LYS A 366 11.49 21.19 -27.64
C LYS A 366 12.71 20.40 -28.14
N GLY A 367 12.45 19.32 -28.87
CA GLY A 367 13.47 18.42 -29.43
C GLY A 367 14.20 17.52 -28.43
N GLN A 368 13.73 17.41 -27.18
CA GLN A 368 14.43 16.67 -26.11
C GLN A 368 13.85 15.27 -25.83
N ASP A 369 12.72 14.89 -26.45
CA ASP A 369 12.10 13.60 -26.19
C ASP A 369 12.92 12.46 -26.83
N PRO A 370 13.31 11.42 -26.04
CA PRO A 370 14.12 10.30 -26.54
C PRO A 370 13.51 9.55 -27.72
N ASP A 371 12.18 9.46 -27.81
CA ASP A 371 11.51 8.74 -28.91
C ASP A 371 11.58 9.53 -30.21
N LEU A 372 11.58 10.86 -30.16
CA LEU A 372 11.84 11.69 -31.34
C LEU A 372 13.26 11.53 -31.86
N VAL A 373 14.24 11.42 -30.96
CA VAL A 373 15.63 11.13 -31.33
C VAL A 373 15.73 9.74 -31.97
N ALA A 374 15.08 8.73 -31.40
CA ALA A 374 15.02 7.38 -31.97
C ALA A 374 14.36 7.37 -33.36
N ALA A 375 13.28 8.14 -33.55
CA ALA A 375 12.61 8.30 -34.84
C ALA A 375 13.54 8.90 -35.91
N ASP A 376 14.33 9.92 -35.57
CA ASP A 376 15.31 10.52 -36.49
C ASP A 376 16.38 9.52 -36.93
N PHE A 377 16.89 8.73 -35.97
CA PHE A 377 17.82 7.65 -36.29
C PHE A 377 17.20 6.60 -37.22
N GLU A 378 15.92 6.23 -37.01
CA GLU A 378 15.24 5.24 -37.84
C GLU A 378 15.02 5.74 -39.27
N ILE A 379 14.58 7.00 -39.45
CA ILE A 379 14.42 7.61 -40.77
C ILE A 379 15.78 7.63 -41.50
N ARG A 380 16.85 8.05 -40.83
CA ARG A 380 18.20 8.08 -41.41
C ARG A 380 18.69 6.68 -41.79
N ARG A 381 18.46 5.67 -40.94
CA ARG A 381 18.83 4.27 -41.18
C ARG A 381 18.14 3.72 -42.43
N ARG A 382 16.83 3.99 -42.59
CA ARG A 382 16.06 3.55 -43.76
C ARG A 382 16.53 4.24 -45.05
N LYS A 383 16.89 5.53 -44.98
CA LYS A 383 17.45 6.27 -46.11
C LYS A 383 18.77 5.66 -46.62
N LEU A 384 19.68 5.31 -45.71
CA LEU A 384 20.94 4.65 -46.06
C LEU A 384 20.71 3.26 -46.69
N ARG A 385 19.74 2.48 -46.17
CA ARG A 385 19.36 1.19 -46.78
C ARG A 385 18.82 1.34 -48.19
N ARG A 386 17.97 2.34 -48.47
CA ARG A 386 17.47 2.62 -49.81
C ARG A 386 18.60 3.00 -50.78
N GLN A 387 19.54 3.83 -50.33
CA GLN A 387 20.69 4.24 -51.14
C GLN A 387 21.63 3.06 -51.45
N SER A 388 21.80 2.14 -50.50
CA SER A 388 22.63 0.94 -50.67
C SER A 388 21.96 -0.16 -51.49
N ALA A 389 20.63 -0.12 -51.66
CA ALA A 389 19.88 -1.06 -52.48
C ALA A 389 19.62 -0.55 -53.92
N ALA A 390 19.86 0.74 -54.17
CA ALA A 390 19.67 1.40 -55.46
C ALA A 390 20.98 1.62 -56.24
N GLY A 391 22.13 1.35 -55.63
CA GLY A 391 23.46 1.30 -56.27
C GLY A 391 23.97 -0.13 -56.28
#